data_AF-S4P9V0-F1
#
_entry.id   AF-S4P9V0-F1
#
_cell.length_a   1.000
_cell.length_b   1.000
_cell.length_c   1.000
_cell.angle_alpha   90.00
_cell.angle_beta   90.00
_cell.angle_gamma   90.00
#
_symmetry.space_group_name_H-M   'P 1'
#
loop_
_entity.id
_entity.type
_entity.pdbx_description
1 polymer ?
#
loop_
_entity_poly.entity_id
_entity_poly.type
_entity_poly.pdbx_seq_one_letter_code
_entity_poly.pdbx_strand_id
1 'polypeptide(L)'
;MKQLCKVNGKKSYIISVGKPNVAKLANFPEIDIYVMIACPENDLYSNRDFYRPIVYPFELEVALNSNREPYYNYHITDYDELLPGKRHYCEVSHIKETTDVSLITGNIRETKIQSEEHVGMELVEKQNWALESIGSNLQSRSWTGLEQKLGETEVTKAEEGRKGIPLQYSNEPE
;
A
#
# COMPACT_ATOMS: atom_id res chain seq x y z
N MET A 1 -10.81 -6.69 2.65
CA MET A 1 -9.71 -5.69 2.83
C MET A 1 -9.83 -4.46 1.94
N LYS A 2 -9.76 -4.55 0.60
CA LYS A 2 -9.87 -3.34 -0.27
C LYS A 2 -11.13 -2.50 -0.01
N GLN A 3 -12.28 -3.18 0.10
CA GLN A 3 -13.56 -2.53 0.41
C GLN A 3 -13.50 -1.84 1.79
N LEU A 4 -12.93 -2.49 2.80
CA LEU A 4 -12.75 -1.90 4.13
C LEU A 4 -11.91 -0.61 4.07
N CYS A 5 -10.79 -0.62 3.34
CA CYS A 5 -9.98 0.59 3.14
C CYS A 5 -10.74 1.67 2.37
N LYS A 6 -11.45 1.30 1.29
CA LYS A 6 -12.24 2.22 0.48
C LYS A 6 -13.34 2.88 1.31
N VAL A 7 -14.09 2.08 2.07
CA VAL A 7 -15.14 2.52 3.01
C VAL A 7 -14.57 3.34 4.16
N ASN A 8 -13.24 3.32 4.40
CA ASN A 8 -12.53 4.17 5.35
C ASN A 8 -11.80 5.36 4.73
N GLY A 9 -12.06 5.67 3.46
CA GLY A 9 -11.43 6.79 2.75
C GLY A 9 -9.92 6.59 2.57
N LYS A 10 -9.43 5.35 2.71
CA LYS A 10 -8.00 5.02 2.60
C LYS A 10 -7.70 4.46 1.22
N LYS A 11 -6.66 5.01 0.59
CA LYS A 11 -6.08 4.43 -0.64
C LYS A 11 -5.40 3.12 -0.30
N SER A 12 -5.64 2.07 -1.10
CA SER A 12 -5.03 0.76 -0.89
C SER A 12 -4.39 0.27 -2.19
N TYR A 13 -3.18 -0.27 -2.07
CA TYR A 13 -2.40 -0.82 -3.19
C TYR A 13 -2.04 -2.26 -2.86
N ILE A 14 -2.04 -3.14 -3.87
CA ILE A 14 -1.50 -4.49 -3.72
C ILE A 14 -0.06 -4.46 -4.20
N ILE A 15 0.85 -4.87 -3.33
CA ILE A 15 2.27 -5.03 -3.65
C ILE A 15 2.58 -6.52 -3.52
N SER A 16 2.97 -7.15 -4.63
CA SER A 16 3.40 -8.55 -4.63
C SER A 16 4.93 -8.59 -4.61
N VAL A 17 5.48 -9.05 -3.49
CA VAL A 17 6.92 -9.28 -3.31
C VAL A 17 7.14 -10.68 -2.76
N GLY A 18 8.35 -11.22 -2.96
CA GLY A 18 8.78 -12.43 -2.24
C GLY A 18 8.98 -12.15 -0.74
N LYS A 19 10.16 -12.45 -0.20
CA LYS A 19 10.46 -12.06 1.19
C LYS A 19 10.48 -10.52 1.33
N PRO A 20 9.63 -9.90 2.16
CA PRO A 20 9.67 -8.46 2.41
C PRO A 20 10.96 -8.12 3.15
N ASN A 21 11.58 -7.01 2.77
CA ASN A 21 12.76 -6.46 3.44
C ASN A 21 12.67 -4.93 3.45
N VAL A 22 13.48 -4.29 4.29
CA VAL A 22 13.47 -2.84 4.46
C VAL A 22 13.70 -2.12 3.13
N ALA A 23 14.67 -2.56 2.33
CA ALA A 23 15.00 -1.96 1.04
C ALA A 23 13.85 -1.99 0.01
N LYS A 24 13.09 -3.08 -0.06
CA LYS A 24 11.96 -3.22 -1.00
C LYS A 24 10.81 -2.31 -0.59
N LEU A 25 10.51 -2.24 0.71
CA LEU A 25 9.44 -1.39 1.21
C LEU A 25 9.84 0.08 1.06
N ALA A 26 11.11 0.44 1.32
CA ALA A 26 11.63 1.80 1.21
C ALA A 26 11.39 2.49 -0.15
N ASN A 27 11.18 1.72 -1.22
CA ASN A 27 10.84 2.24 -2.54
C ASN A 27 9.44 2.89 -2.64
N PHE A 28 8.59 2.70 -1.62
CA PHE A 28 7.25 3.27 -1.54
C PHE A 28 7.09 4.12 -0.26
N PRO A 29 7.76 5.29 -0.17
CA PRO A 29 7.68 6.19 0.97
C PRO A 29 6.27 6.74 1.23
N GLU A 30 5.40 6.77 0.22
CA GLU A 30 4.00 7.24 0.30
C GLU A 30 3.09 6.26 1.04
N ILE A 31 3.54 5.02 1.25
CA ILE A 31 2.77 4.04 2.02
C ILE A 31 3.01 4.31 3.50
N ASP A 32 1.93 4.61 4.21
CA ASP A 32 1.97 4.85 5.66
C ASP A 32 2.02 3.54 6.47
N ILE A 33 1.32 2.50 6.01
CA ILE A 33 1.16 1.22 6.71
C ILE A 33 1.15 0.09 5.68
N TYR A 34 1.88 -0.98 5.96
CA TYR A 34 1.83 -2.21 5.16
C TYR A 34 0.94 -3.24 5.82
N VAL A 35 0.11 -3.91 5.03
CA VAL A 35 -0.71 -5.05 5.50
C VAL A 35 -0.14 -6.30 4.87
N MET A 36 0.39 -7.19 5.69
CA MET A 36 0.97 -8.43 5.21
C MET A 36 -0.11 -9.51 5.08
N ILE A 37 -0.30 -9.99 3.87
CA ILE A 37 -1.17 -11.14 3.56
C ILE A 37 -0.24 -12.27 3.10
N ALA A 38 0.15 -13.14 4.04
CA ALA A 38 1.13 -14.20 3.81
C ALA A 38 0.83 -15.41 4.69
N CYS A 39 1.75 -16.39 4.71
CA CYS A 39 1.68 -17.55 5.59
C CYS A 39 1.63 -17.10 7.08
N PRO A 40 0.73 -17.65 7.92
CA PRO A 40 0.62 -17.29 9.34
C PRO A 40 1.87 -17.61 10.17
N GLU A 41 2.75 -18.49 9.66
CA GLU A 41 4.03 -18.84 10.30
C GLU A 41 5.13 -17.78 10.08
N ASN A 42 4.86 -16.77 9.25
CA ASN A 42 5.85 -15.74 8.99
C ASN A 42 5.95 -14.77 10.18
N ASP A 43 7.14 -14.68 10.77
CA ASP A 43 7.39 -13.77 11.90
C ASP A 43 7.45 -12.31 11.43
N LEU A 44 6.33 -11.61 11.65
CA LEU A 44 6.16 -10.18 11.37
C LEU A 44 6.96 -9.29 12.32
N TYR A 45 7.25 -9.75 13.54
CA TYR A 45 7.79 -8.93 14.62
C TYR A 45 9.31 -9.03 14.79
N SER A 46 9.96 -9.96 14.08
CA SER A 46 11.43 -10.12 14.12
C SER A 46 12.21 -8.90 13.61
N ASN A 47 11.63 -8.05 12.77
CA ASN A 47 12.35 -7.00 12.06
C ASN A 47 11.89 -5.62 12.54
N ARG A 48 12.49 -5.13 13.64
CA ARG A 48 12.25 -3.77 14.16
C ARG A 48 12.78 -2.65 13.25
N ASP A 49 13.47 -3.00 12.17
CA ASP A 49 14.14 -2.07 11.27
C ASP A 49 13.20 -1.47 10.20
N PHE A 50 11.91 -1.82 10.21
CA PHE A 50 10.95 -1.24 9.28
C PHE A 50 10.54 0.17 9.70
N TYR A 51 10.79 1.13 8.81
CA TYR A 51 10.44 2.55 8.99
C TYR A 51 8.92 2.81 8.92
N ARG A 52 8.13 1.86 8.40
CA ARG A 52 6.66 1.87 8.42
C ARG A 52 6.14 0.63 9.13
N PRO A 53 5.05 0.74 9.91
CA PRO A 53 4.45 -0.42 10.56
C PRO A 53 3.95 -1.42 9.52
N ILE A 54 4.20 -2.70 9.79
CA ILE A 54 3.60 -3.81 9.06
C ILE A 54 2.63 -4.50 10.01
N VAL A 55 1.38 -4.66 9.57
CA VAL A 55 0.28 -5.21 10.37
C VAL A 55 -0.34 -6.42 9.68
N TYR A 56 -0.99 -7.26 10.47
CA TYR A 56 -1.83 -8.35 9.97
C TYR A 56 -3.19 -7.82 9.48
N PRO A 57 -3.89 -8.58 8.62
CA PRO A 57 -5.23 -8.21 8.16
C PRO A 57 -6.23 -8.08 9.30
N PHE A 58 -6.10 -8.93 10.33
CA PHE A 58 -6.92 -8.87 11.53
C PHE A 58 -6.76 -7.54 12.29
N GLU A 59 -5.52 -7.10 12.52
CA GLU A 59 -5.23 -5.83 13.20
C GLU A 59 -5.80 -4.63 12.42
N LEU A 60 -5.67 -4.64 11.09
CA LEU A 60 -6.27 -3.63 10.24
C LEU A 60 -7.81 -3.66 10.34
N GLU A 61 -8.40 -4.86 10.41
CA GLU A 61 -9.85 -5.00 10.53
C GLU A 61 -10.36 -4.50 11.88
N VAL A 62 -9.68 -4.78 12.97
CA VAL A 62 -10.02 -4.21 14.29
C VAL A 62 -9.93 -2.69 14.27
N ALA A 63 -8.93 -2.12 13.59
CA ALA A 63 -8.74 -0.67 13.54
C ALA A 63 -9.80 0.05 12.68
N LEU A 64 -10.34 -0.60 11.64
CA LEU A 64 -11.18 0.05 10.63
C LEU A 64 -12.64 -0.45 10.60
N ASN A 65 -12.93 -1.58 11.24
CA ASN A 65 -14.27 -2.16 11.28
C ASN A 65 -14.89 -1.93 12.67
N SER A 66 -15.88 -1.05 12.74
CA SER A 66 -16.57 -0.75 14.01
C SER A 66 -17.36 -1.93 14.58
N ASN A 67 -17.62 -2.96 13.78
CA ASN A 67 -18.24 -4.20 14.26
C ASN A 67 -17.27 -5.10 15.05
N ARG A 68 -15.96 -4.83 14.99
CA ARG A 68 -14.98 -5.55 15.80
C ARG A 68 -14.76 -4.86 17.13
N GLU A 69 -14.54 -5.67 18.16
CA GLU A 69 -14.17 -5.16 19.47
C GLU A 69 -12.74 -4.57 19.40
N PRO A 70 -12.54 -3.31 19.84
CA PRO A 70 -11.23 -2.65 19.78
C PRO A 70 -10.22 -3.28 20.75
N TYR A 71 -10.70 -3.96 21.79
CA TYR A 71 -9.90 -4.71 22.75
C TYR A 71 -10.17 -6.19 22.55
N TYR A 72 -9.22 -6.90 21.95
CA TYR A 72 -9.35 -8.33 21.66
C TYR A 72 -8.43 -9.16 22.56
N ASN A 73 -8.92 -10.33 22.96
CA ASN A 73 -8.16 -11.30 23.76
C ASN A 73 -7.46 -12.38 22.89
N TYR A 74 -7.65 -12.32 21.58
CA TYR A 74 -7.12 -13.28 20.62
C TYR A 74 -6.60 -12.53 19.39
N HIS A 75 -5.59 -13.10 18.74
CA HIS A 75 -4.97 -12.50 17.57
C HIS A 75 -4.95 -13.52 16.43
N ILE A 76 -5.50 -13.16 15.28
CA ILE A 76 -5.63 -14.05 14.12
C ILE A 76 -4.55 -13.68 13.10
N THR A 77 -3.64 -14.62 12.85
CA THR A 77 -2.58 -14.48 11.85
C THR A 77 -2.99 -15.04 10.48
N ASP A 78 -3.85 -16.06 10.46
CA ASP A 78 -4.33 -16.68 9.22
C ASP A 78 -5.46 -15.85 8.59
N TYR A 79 -5.19 -15.34 7.38
CA TYR A 79 -6.16 -14.55 6.63
C TYR A 79 -7.37 -15.37 6.19
N ASP A 80 -7.24 -16.68 5.98
CA ASP A 80 -8.35 -17.53 5.56
C ASP A 80 -9.48 -17.55 6.59
N GLU A 81 -9.17 -17.39 7.88
CA GLU A 81 -10.19 -17.36 8.95
C GLU A 81 -11.06 -16.10 8.95
N LEU A 82 -10.62 -15.04 8.29
CA LEU A 82 -11.32 -13.75 8.19
C LEU A 82 -12.21 -13.66 6.93
N LEU A 83 -12.18 -14.66 6.05
CA LEU A 83 -12.97 -14.67 4.82
C LEU A 83 -14.46 -15.00 5.07
N PRO A 84 -15.38 -14.57 4.18
CA PRO A 84 -16.81 -14.88 4.30
C PRO A 84 -17.07 -16.38 4.51
N GLY A 85 -17.88 -16.70 5.52
CA GLY A 85 -18.24 -18.09 5.86
C GLY A 85 -17.25 -18.79 6.79
N LYS A 86 -16.21 -18.11 7.27
CA LYS A 86 -15.23 -18.64 8.22
C LYS A 86 -15.52 -18.17 9.65
N ARG A 87 -14.84 -18.77 10.62
CA ARG A 87 -15.13 -18.61 12.06
C ARG A 87 -15.03 -17.18 12.54
N HIS A 88 -14.08 -16.43 12.01
CA HIS A 88 -13.76 -15.08 12.47
C HIS A 88 -14.14 -14.02 11.43
N TYR A 89 -15.03 -14.37 10.51
CA TYR A 89 -15.61 -13.41 9.58
C TYR A 89 -16.43 -12.37 10.32
N CYS A 90 -16.24 -11.11 9.97
CA CYS A 90 -17.04 -10.01 10.47
C CYS A 90 -17.46 -9.13 9.28
N GLU A 91 -18.74 -8.79 9.20
CA GLU A 91 -19.23 -7.90 8.15
C GLU A 91 -18.64 -6.50 8.35
N VAL A 92 -18.33 -5.84 7.24
CA VAL A 92 -17.78 -4.47 7.25
C VAL A 92 -18.92 -3.49 7.49
N SER A 93 -18.94 -2.82 8.64
CA SER A 93 -19.91 -1.75 8.90
C SER A 93 -19.65 -0.50 8.05
N HIS A 94 -20.72 0.18 7.65
CA HIS A 94 -20.61 1.56 7.16
C HIS A 94 -20.12 2.49 8.28
N ILE A 95 -19.31 3.47 7.89
CA ILE A 95 -18.65 4.38 8.82
C ILE A 95 -19.66 5.26 9.56
N LYS A 96 -19.47 5.37 10.87
CA LYS A 96 -19.95 6.54 11.62
C LYS A 96 -19.08 7.71 11.21
N GLU A 97 -19.65 8.68 10.52
CA GLU A 97 -18.94 9.93 10.20
C GLU A 97 -18.37 10.52 11.48
N THR A 98 -17.06 10.48 11.62
CA THR A 98 -16.36 11.12 12.72
C THR A 98 -15.34 12.09 12.15
N THR A 99 -15.37 13.29 12.70
CA THR A 99 -14.31 14.28 12.51
C THR A 99 -13.44 14.20 13.74
N ASP A 100 -12.18 13.81 13.55
CA ASP A 100 -11.18 13.83 14.61
C ASP A 100 -9.97 14.69 14.22
N VAL A 101 -9.12 14.95 15.20
CA VAL A 101 -7.86 15.68 15.00
C VAL A 101 -6.72 14.72 15.30
N SER A 102 -5.79 14.59 14.37
CA SER A 102 -4.61 13.78 14.59
C SER A 102 -3.75 14.39 15.70
N LEU A 103 -3.53 13.66 16.78
CA LEU A 103 -2.61 14.08 17.84
C LEU A 103 -1.13 14.06 17.41
N ILE A 104 -0.82 13.40 16.28
CA ILE A 104 0.54 13.28 15.75
C ILE A 104 0.83 14.42 14.77
N THR A 105 -0.12 14.76 13.90
CA THR A 105 0.10 15.74 12.83
C THR A 105 -0.65 17.06 13.03
N GLY A 106 -1.58 17.14 13.99
CA GLY A 106 -2.46 18.30 14.20
C GLY A 106 -3.52 18.51 13.12
N ASN A 107 -3.55 17.67 12.09
CA ASN A 107 -4.48 17.81 10.97
C ASN A 107 -5.86 17.25 11.32
N ILE A 108 -6.91 17.94 10.85
CA ILE A 108 -8.28 17.44 10.88
C ILE A 108 -8.39 16.26 9.91
N ARG A 109 -8.88 15.12 10.39
CA ARG A 109 -9.21 13.98 9.55
C ARG A 109 -10.71 13.94 9.37
N GLU A 110 -11.16 14.07 8.13
CA GLU A 110 -12.56 13.87 7.75
C GLU A 110 -12.68 12.49 7.11
N THR A 111 -13.57 11.65 7.66
CA THR A 111 -13.97 10.39 7.03
C THR A 111 -15.13 10.63 6.04
N LYS A 112 -15.02 11.65 5.18
CA LYS A 112 -16.02 11.91 4.14
C LYS A 112 -15.86 10.90 3.01
N ILE A 113 -16.75 9.93 2.96
CA ILE A 113 -17.07 9.24 1.71
C ILE A 113 -18.43 9.74 1.31
N GLN A 114 -18.47 10.63 0.32
CA GLN A 114 -19.67 10.79 -0.47
C GLN A 114 -19.92 9.46 -1.18
N SER A 115 -20.75 8.61 -0.57
CA SER A 115 -21.46 7.56 -1.28
C SER A 115 -22.73 8.19 -1.84
N GLU A 116 -22.57 9.16 -2.72
CA GLU A 116 -23.68 9.56 -3.56
C GLU A 116 -23.84 8.46 -4.63
N GLU A 117 -24.78 7.56 -4.40
CA GLU A 117 -25.43 6.82 -5.49
C GLU A 117 -26.21 7.82 -6.36
N HIS A 118 -25.50 8.69 -7.06
CA HIS A 118 -26.12 9.47 -8.11
C HIS A 118 -26.38 8.54 -9.29
N VAL A 119 -27.66 8.25 -9.52
CA VAL A 119 -28.23 7.67 -10.76
C VAL A 119 -28.09 8.68 -11.91
N GLY A 120 -26.86 9.14 -12.14
CA GLY A 120 -26.48 10.07 -13.20
C GLY A 120 -25.89 9.28 -14.36
N MET A 121 -26.32 9.61 -15.57
CA MET A 121 -25.82 9.07 -16.85
C MET A 121 -24.40 9.60 -17.16
N GLU A 122 -23.56 9.72 -16.15
CA GLU A 122 -22.19 10.20 -16.28
C GLU A 122 -21.30 9.04 -16.69
N LEU A 123 -20.42 9.30 -17.67
CA LEU A 123 -19.51 8.30 -18.21
C LEU A 123 -18.59 7.79 -17.08
N VAL A 124 -18.91 6.63 -16.54
CA VAL A 124 -18.02 5.90 -15.63
C VAL A 124 -16.75 5.58 -16.42
N GLU A 125 -15.65 6.22 -16.05
CA GLU A 125 -14.33 5.86 -16.54
C GLU A 125 -14.08 4.40 -16.17
N LYS A 126 -14.14 3.54 -17.19
CA LYS A 126 -13.88 2.12 -17.06
C LYS A 126 -12.50 2.00 -16.43
N GLN A 127 -12.43 1.42 -15.22
CA GLN A 127 -11.19 1.12 -14.53
C GLN A 127 -10.38 0.15 -15.39
N ASN A 128 -9.62 0.71 -16.33
CA ASN A 128 -8.53 0.04 -16.96
C ASN A 128 -7.52 -0.20 -15.84
N TRP A 129 -7.16 -1.45 -15.71
CA TRP A 129 -6.16 -2.07 -14.85
C TRP A 129 -4.73 -1.56 -15.15
N ALA A 130 -4.63 -0.38 -15.77
CA ALA A 130 -3.40 0.32 -16.04
C ALA A 130 -2.93 1.01 -14.75
N LEU A 131 -1.61 1.00 -14.60
CA LEU A 131 -0.77 1.58 -13.54
C LEU A 131 -1.03 3.07 -13.18
N GLU A 132 -2.11 3.70 -13.64
CA GLU A 132 -2.19 5.15 -13.81
C GLU A 132 -2.55 5.95 -12.55
N SER A 133 -2.91 5.32 -11.43
CA SER A 133 -3.19 6.06 -10.18
C SER A 133 -2.02 6.11 -9.18
N ILE A 134 -0.83 5.61 -9.53
CA ILE A 134 0.35 5.79 -8.67
C ILE A 134 1.03 7.15 -8.98
N GLY A 135 0.89 7.65 -10.21
CA GLY A 135 1.61 8.81 -10.75
C GLY A 135 1.39 10.16 -10.04
N SER A 136 0.16 10.46 -9.62
CA SER A 136 -0.14 11.79 -9.04
C SER A 136 0.54 12.03 -7.69
N ASN A 137 0.85 10.96 -6.93
CA ASN A 137 1.63 11.05 -5.69
C ASN A 137 3.15 10.94 -5.93
N LEU A 138 3.57 10.38 -7.06
CA LEU A 138 4.99 10.29 -7.45
C LEU A 138 5.58 11.64 -7.89
N GLN A 139 4.76 12.65 -8.20
CA GLN A 139 5.21 13.95 -8.71
C GLN A 139 6.08 14.74 -7.72
N SER A 140 6.00 14.47 -6.42
CA SER A 140 6.83 15.12 -5.40
C SER A 140 8.18 14.42 -5.19
N ARG A 141 8.45 13.30 -5.86
CA ARG A 141 9.73 12.60 -5.74
C ARG A 141 10.83 13.35 -6.46
N SER A 142 12.01 13.43 -5.83
CA SER A 142 13.24 13.88 -6.50
C SER A 142 13.79 12.85 -7.49
N TRP A 143 13.37 11.59 -7.40
CA TRP A 143 13.82 10.50 -8.27
C TRP A 143 12.66 9.56 -8.61
N THR A 144 12.36 9.44 -9.91
CA THR A 144 11.25 8.64 -10.45
C THR A 144 11.74 7.36 -11.17
N GLY A 145 13.04 7.11 -11.16
CA GLY A 145 13.68 6.00 -11.89
C GLY A 145 14.35 6.47 -13.18
N LEU A 146 14.47 5.58 -14.16
CA LEU A 146 15.04 5.92 -15.47
C LEU A 146 14.00 6.72 -16.27
N GLU A 147 14.10 8.05 -16.23
CA GLU A 147 13.25 8.94 -17.02
C GLU A 147 13.55 8.79 -18.52
N GLN A 148 12.56 8.35 -19.28
CA GLN A 148 12.67 8.28 -20.74
C GLN A 148 12.48 9.68 -21.31
N LYS A 149 13.60 10.34 -21.64
CA LYS A 149 13.60 11.64 -22.32
C LYS A 149 13.33 11.48 -23.81
N LEU A 150 12.10 11.09 -24.14
CA LEU A 150 11.64 10.85 -25.51
C LEU A 150 11.79 12.13 -26.35
N GLY A 151 12.61 12.08 -27.39
CA GLY A 151 12.86 13.21 -28.29
C GLY A 151 13.95 14.20 -27.84
N GLU A 152 14.37 14.18 -26.58
CA GLU A 152 15.51 15.00 -26.11
C GLU A 152 16.84 14.21 -26.17
N THR A 153 16.76 12.87 -26.20
CA THR A 153 17.94 12.02 -26.29
C THR A 153 18.24 11.74 -27.76
N GLU A 154 19.38 12.19 -28.25
CA GLU A 154 19.82 11.86 -29.61
C GLU A 154 19.97 10.35 -29.78
N VAL A 155 19.60 9.84 -30.96
CA VAL A 155 19.70 8.41 -31.26
C VAL A 155 21.17 8.04 -31.44
N THR A 156 21.77 7.45 -30.42
CA THR A 156 23.11 6.87 -30.47
C THR A 156 23.06 5.38 -30.78
N LYS A 157 24.11 4.87 -31.43
CA LYS A 157 24.27 3.42 -31.60
C LYS A 157 24.48 2.77 -30.23
N ALA A 158 23.92 1.58 -30.04
CA ALA A 158 24.12 0.83 -28.80
C ALA A 158 25.62 0.59 -28.59
N GLU A 159 26.12 0.99 -27.43
CA GLU A 159 27.49 0.75 -27.00
C GLU A 159 27.54 -0.47 -26.07
N GLU A 160 28.70 -1.12 -25.99
CA GLU A 160 28.89 -2.23 -25.05
C GLU A 160 28.80 -1.69 -23.62
N GLY A 161 27.83 -2.22 -22.86
CA GLY A 161 27.62 -1.83 -21.46
C GLY A 161 28.74 -2.32 -20.53
N ARG A 162 28.63 -1.94 -19.25
CA ARG A 162 29.58 -2.39 -18.24
C ARG A 162 29.53 -3.91 -18.08
N LYS A 163 30.71 -4.52 -17.92
CA LYS A 163 30.90 -5.96 -17.74
C LYS A 163 31.55 -6.21 -16.39
N GLY A 164 31.14 -7.27 -15.69
CA GLY A 164 31.72 -7.65 -14.40
C GLY A 164 30.67 -8.05 -13.36
N ILE A 165 31.15 -8.24 -12.12
CA ILE A 165 30.30 -8.50 -10.96
C ILE A 165 29.74 -7.13 -10.51
N PRO A 166 28.47 -7.02 -10.08
CA PRO A 166 27.86 -5.74 -9.67
C PRO A 166 28.57 -5.00 -8.52
N LEU A 167 29.57 -5.61 -7.90
CA LEU A 167 30.39 -5.06 -6.82
C LEU A 167 31.70 -4.40 -7.34
N GLN A 168 32.14 -4.72 -8.56
CA GLN A 168 33.37 -4.21 -9.16
C GLN A 168 33.31 -4.37 -10.69
N TYR A 169 32.74 -3.38 -11.38
CA TYR A 169 32.74 -3.40 -12.84
C TYR A 169 34.16 -3.18 -13.37
N SER A 170 34.50 -3.79 -14.51
CA SER A 170 35.85 -3.71 -15.09
C SER A 170 36.29 -2.27 -15.43
N ASN A 171 35.34 -1.34 -15.54
CA ASN A 171 35.56 0.05 -15.94
C ASN A 171 35.27 1.05 -14.79
N GLU A 172 35.23 0.59 -13.54
CA GLU A 172 34.98 1.44 -12.36
C GLU A 172 36.31 2.01 -11.84
N PRO A 173 36.45 3.35 -11.67
CA PRO A 173 37.64 3.93 -11.07
C PRO A 173 37.74 3.53 -9.59
N GLU A 174 38.95 3.25 -9.11
CA GLU A 174 39.26 2.95 -7.70
C GLU A 174 38.91 4.10 -6.74
#